data_AF-A0A0F9J1X6-F1
#
_entry.id   AF-A0A0F9J1X6-F1
#
_cell.length_a   1.000
_cell.length_b   1.000
_cell.length_c   1.000
_cell.angle_alpha   90.00
_cell.angle_beta   90.00
_cell.angle_gamma   90.00
#
_symmetry.space_group_name_H-M   'P 1'
#
loop_
_entity.id
_entity.type
_entity.pdbx_description
1 polymer ?
#
loop_
_entity_poly.entity_id
_entity_poly.type
_entity_poly.pdbx_seq_one_letter_code
_entity_poly.pdbx_strand_id
1 'polypeptide(L)'
;MTERTKELNRARIQRYKERHRALGLCVECSLPAQKPHILCEDHHQNHNERSRRLRAMNKVEGCCPMCGHKLHPQRDEGRVNCMDCREVYPRERRAHLY
;
A
#
# COMPACT_ATOMS: atom_id res chain seq x y z
N MET A 1 2.35 13.23 -23.44
CA MET A 1 2.98 11.91 -23.21
C MET A 1 2.11 10.85 -23.86
N THR A 2 2.66 10.02 -24.75
CA THR A 2 1.91 8.99 -25.48
C THR A 2 1.79 7.71 -24.65
N GLU A 3 0.77 6.87 -24.88
CA GLU A 3 0.59 5.62 -24.12
C GLU A 3 1.82 4.69 -24.19
N ARG A 4 2.47 4.63 -25.36
CA ARG A 4 3.72 3.90 -25.57
C ARG A 4 4.85 4.34 -24.63
N THR A 5 4.97 5.64 -24.33
CA THR A 5 6.01 6.11 -23.39
C THR A 5 5.68 5.77 -21.95
N LYS A 6 4.39 5.67 -21.59
CA LYS A 6 3.96 5.23 -20.25
C LYS A 6 4.27 3.74 -20.05
N GLU A 7 3.99 2.90 -21.04
CA GLU A 7 4.29 1.46 -21.00
C GLU A 7 5.78 1.18 -20.86
N LEU A 8 6.62 1.83 -21.67
CA LEU A 8 8.07 1.70 -21.57
C LEU A 8 8.59 2.12 -20.18
N ASN A 9 8.05 3.20 -19.62
CA ASN A 9 8.40 3.63 -18.27
C ASN A 9 7.97 2.61 -17.20
N ARG A 10 6.75 2.04 -17.29
CA ARG A 10 6.30 0.97 -16.39
C ARG A 10 7.23 -0.24 -16.45
N ALA A 11 7.58 -0.70 -17.66
CA ALA A 11 8.50 -1.82 -17.84
C ALA A 11 9.91 -1.53 -17.32
N ARG A 12 10.38 -0.28 -17.42
CA ARG A 12 11.66 0.16 -16.84
C ARG A 12 11.63 0.13 -15.31
N ILE A 13 10.59 0.69 -14.70
CA ILE A 13 10.40 0.71 -13.24
C ILE A 13 10.30 -0.72 -12.70
N GLN A 14 9.58 -1.60 -13.39
CA GLN A 14 9.42 -2.99 -12.99
C GLN A 14 10.76 -3.72 -12.98
N ARG A 15 11.53 -3.64 -14.07
CA ARG A 15 12.88 -4.23 -14.15
C ARG A 15 13.83 -3.71 -13.08
N TYR A 16 13.72 -2.43 -12.72
CA TYR A 16 14.51 -1.86 -11.62
C TYR A 16 14.14 -2.49 -10.27
N LYS A 17 12.85 -2.62 -9.96
CA LYS A 17 12.37 -3.24 -8.71
C LYS A 17 12.75 -4.71 -8.60
N GLU A 18 12.61 -5.46 -9.69
CA GLU A 18 12.98 -6.89 -9.75
C GLU A 18 14.48 -7.09 -9.50
N ARG A 19 15.32 -6.24 -10.11
CA ARG A 19 16.77 -6.26 -9.88
C ARG A 19 17.12 -5.99 -8.42
N HIS A 20 16.51 -4.98 -7.81
CA HIS A 20 16.76 -4.65 -6.40
C HIS A 20 16.30 -5.79 -5.48
N ARG A 21 15.13 -6.38 -5.75
CA ARG A 21 14.64 -7.55 -5.01
C ARG A 21 15.60 -8.75 -5.12
N ALA A 22 16.11 -9.04 -6.32
CA ALA A 22 17.05 -10.15 -6.54
C ALA A 22 18.38 -9.93 -5.81
N LEU A 23 18.85 -8.70 -5.74
CA LEU A 23 20.08 -8.32 -5.03
C LEU A 23 19.88 -8.12 -3.52
N GLY A 24 18.65 -8.18 -3.02
CA GLY A 24 18.35 -7.90 -1.61
C GLY A 24 18.59 -6.44 -1.24
N LEU A 25 18.31 -5.51 -2.15
CA LEU A 25 18.49 -4.06 -1.98
C LEU A 25 17.13 -3.35 -1.89
N CYS A 26 17.12 -2.26 -1.13
CA CYS A 26 16.01 -1.35 -0.97
C CYS A 26 15.72 -0.65 -2.31
N VAL A 27 14.46 -0.65 -2.75
CA VAL A 27 14.08 -0.02 -4.03
C VAL A 27 14.17 1.52 -4.00
N GLU A 28 14.27 2.13 -2.82
CA GLU A 28 14.28 3.59 -2.68
C GLU A 28 15.69 4.16 -2.51
N CYS A 29 16.53 3.50 -1.71
CA CYS A 29 17.88 4.00 -1.39
C CYS A 29 19.02 3.05 -1.80
N SER A 30 18.72 1.88 -2.39
CA SER A 30 19.71 0.88 -2.79
C SER A 30 20.59 0.30 -1.66
N LEU A 31 20.30 0.61 -0.39
CA LEU A 31 20.91 -0.03 0.78
C LEU A 31 20.36 -1.46 0.96
N PRO A 32 21.02 -2.34 1.74
CA PRO A 32 20.49 -3.67 2.03
C PRO A 32 19.04 -3.63 2.53
N ALA A 33 18.17 -4.42 1.89
CA ALA A 33 16.78 -4.59 2.31
C ALA A 33 16.67 -5.62 3.42
N GLN A 34 15.66 -5.45 4.28
CA GLN A 34 15.35 -6.40 5.34
C GLN A 34 14.39 -7.46 4.79
N LYS A 35 14.90 -8.66 4.48
CA LYS A 35 14.06 -9.76 3.97
C LYS A 35 12.99 -10.13 5.01
N PRO A 36 11.72 -10.36 4.60
CA PRO A 36 11.21 -10.57 3.23
C PRO A 36 10.80 -9.29 2.48
N HIS A 37 11.03 -8.09 3.04
CA HIS A 37 10.62 -6.83 2.43
C HIS A 37 11.57 -6.39 1.31
N ILE A 38 11.08 -5.50 0.44
CA ILE A 38 11.85 -4.87 -0.64
C ILE A 38 12.45 -3.52 -0.24
N LEU A 39 12.29 -3.13 1.03
CA LEU A 39 12.75 -1.87 1.59
C LEU A 39 13.75 -2.15 2.70
N CYS A 40 14.64 -1.19 2.97
CA CYS A 40 15.38 -1.19 4.22
C CYS A 40 14.43 -0.84 5.39
N GLU A 41 14.90 -1.06 6.61
CA GLU A 41 14.09 -0.84 7.81
C GLU A 41 13.54 0.58 7.91
N ASP A 42 14.36 1.60 7.66
CA ASP A 42 13.94 3.01 7.73
C ASP A 42 12.82 3.33 6.74
N HIS A 43 12.96 2.93 5.47
CA HIS A 43 11.92 3.19 4.46
C HIS A 43 10.66 2.36 4.74
N HIS A 44 10.81 1.15 5.29
CA HIS A 44 9.68 0.35 5.72
C HIS A 44 8.92 1.00 6.89
N GLN A 45 9.62 1.49 7.91
CA GLN A 45 9.04 2.21 9.03
C GLN A 45 8.36 3.50 8.58
N ASN A 46 9.01 4.30 7.73
CA ASN A 46 8.45 5.51 7.14
C ASN A 46 7.17 5.24 6.33
N HIS A 47 7.16 4.17 5.53
CA HIS A 47 5.97 3.76 4.77
C HIS A 47 4.82 3.36 5.70
N ASN A 48 5.12 2.64 6.79
CA ASN A 48 4.14 2.25 7.79
C ASN A 48 3.58 3.47 8.55
N GLU A 49 4.43 4.42 8.93
CA GLU A 49 4.01 5.67 9.54
C GLU A 49 3.10 6.48 8.62
N ARG A 50 3.52 6.67 7.36
CA ARG A 50 2.70 7.38 6.37
C ARG A 50 1.35 6.71 6.19
N SER A 51 1.33 5.38 6.11
CA SER A 51 0.10 4.58 6.03
C SER A 51 -0.79 4.75 7.27
N ARG A 52 -0.21 4.78 8.48
CA ARG A 52 -0.94 5.06 9.73
C ARG A 52 -1.55 6.45 9.73
N ARG A 53 -0.78 7.47 9.34
CA ARG A 53 -1.24 8.87 9.25
C ARG A 53 -2.37 9.01 8.25
N LEU A 54 -2.22 8.46 7.03
CA LEU A 54 -3.26 8.48 6.01
C LEU A 54 -4.54 7.78 6.47
N ARG A 55 -4.42 6.61 7.12
CA ARG A 55 -5.57 5.91 7.72
C ARG A 55 -6.28 6.75 8.77
N ALA A 56 -5.54 7.47 9.61
CA ALA A 56 -6.11 8.35 10.62
C ALA A 56 -6.86 9.53 9.98
N MET A 57 -6.25 10.19 8.99
CA MET A 57 -6.88 11.28 8.24
C MET A 57 -8.17 10.83 7.56
N ASN A 58 -8.14 9.69 6.86
CA ASN A 58 -9.32 9.14 6.19
C ASN A 58 -10.47 8.91 7.18
N LYS A 59 -10.20 8.41 8.40
CA LYS A 59 -11.26 8.24 9.42
C LYS A 59 -11.92 9.56 9.80
N VAL A 60 -11.14 10.62 9.98
CA VAL A 60 -11.65 11.95 10.34
C VAL A 60 -12.49 12.54 9.21
N GLU A 61 -12.09 12.31 7.96
CA GLU A 61 -12.78 12.80 6.77
C GLU A 61 -14.02 11.96 6.37
N GLY A 62 -14.33 10.88 7.12
CA GLY A 62 -15.43 9.97 6.77
C GLY A 62 -15.12 9.09 5.56
N CYS A 63 -13.85 8.84 5.29
CA CYS A 63 -13.33 7.97 4.24
C CYS A 63 -12.88 6.62 4.80
N CYS A 64 -13.00 5.58 3.98
CA CYS A 64 -12.51 4.25 4.27
C CYS A 64 -10.98 4.28 4.49
N PRO A 65 -10.46 3.84 5.64
CA PRO A 65 -9.02 3.86 5.90
C PRO A 65 -8.20 2.94 5.00
N MET A 66 -8.84 1.96 4.34
CA MET A 66 -8.14 0.98 3.50
C MET A 66 -7.95 1.46 2.06
N CYS A 67 -8.99 2.03 1.46
CA CYS A 67 -8.96 2.46 0.05
C CYS A 67 -9.03 3.99 -0.14
N GLY A 68 -9.36 4.75 0.90
CA GLY A 68 -9.50 6.21 0.83
C GLY A 68 -10.81 6.70 0.23
N HIS A 69 -11.70 5.82 -0.22
CA HIS A 69 -13.02 6.24 -0.72
C HIS A 69 -13.94 6.71 0.40
N LYS A 70 -14.77 7.72 0.11
CA LYS A 70 -15.79 8.21 1.05
C LYS A 70 -16.74 7.08 1.43
N LEU A 71 -17.05 6.96 2.72
CA LEU A 71 -18.01 5.97 3.21
C LEU A 71 -19.42 6.36 2.77
N HIS A 72 -20.18 5.37 2.30
CA HIS A 72 -21.56 5.57 1.90
C HIS A 72 -22.46 5.59 3.13
N PRO A 73 -23.28 6.63 3.37
CA PRO A 73 -24.05 6.79 4.61
C PRO A 73 -24.95 5.59 4.94
N GLN A 74 -25.61 5.01 3.94
CA GLN A 74 -26.51 3.86 4.12
C GLN A 74 -25.79 2.50 4.06
N ARG A 75 -24.87 2.28 3.11
CA ARG A 75 -24.22 0.96 2.93
C ARG A 75 -23.16 0.67 4.00
N ASP A 76 -22.51 1.72 4.52
CA ASP A 76 -21.41 1.63 5.46
C ASP A 76 -21.80 2.12 6.87
N GLU A 77 -23.10 2.20 7.16
CA GLU A 77 -23.62 2.72 8.43
C GLU A 77 -23.02 1.99 9.65
N GLY A 78 -22.48 2.77 10.59
CA GLY A 78 -21.83 2.25 11.80
C GLY A 78 -20.53 1.46 11.54
N ARG A 79 -19.97 1.53 10.33
CA ARG A 79 -18.75 0.80 9.95
C ARG A 79 -17.58 1.75 9.70
N VAL A 80 -16.38 1.23 9.97
CA VAL A 80 -15.10 1.94 9.76
C VAL A 80 -14.56 1.71 8.34
N ASN A 81 -15.00 0.65 7.66
CA ASN A 81 -14.51 0.24 6.34
C ASN A 81 -15.67 0.17 5.36
N CYS A 82 -15.44 0.56 4.11
CA CYS A 82 -16.45 0.41 3.07
C CYS A 82 -16.76 -1.07 2.81
N MET A 83 -17.98 -1.34 2.36
CA MET A 83 -18.47 -2.66 1.99
C MET A 83 -17.50 -3.40 1.07
N ASP A 84 -17.02 -2.75 0.01
CA ASP A 84 -16.12 -3.38 -0.97
C ASP A 84 -14.81 -3.87 -0.32
N CYS A 85 -14.20 -3.07 0.56
CA CYS A 85 -13.00 -3.50 1.28
C CYS A 85 -13.26 -4.63 2.29
N ARG A 86 -14.49 -4.75 2.80
CA ARG A 86 -14.87 -5.83 3.72
C ARG A 86 -15.05 -7.15 3.00
N GLU A 87 -15.56 -7.13 1.77
CA GLU A 87 -15.70 -8.31 0.93
C GLU A 87 -14.34 -8.86 0.50
N VAL A 88 -13.42 -7.97 0.12
CA VAL A 88 -12.06 -8.36 -0.31
C VAL A 88 -11.20 -8.83 0.87
N TYR A 89 -11.31 -8.17 2.02
CA TYR A 89 -10.50 -8.46 3.21
C TYR A 89 -11.38 -8.78 4.43
N PRO A 90 -12.04 -9.96 4.45
CA PRO A 90 -12.85 -10.38 5.58
C PRO A 90 -11.98 -10.45 6.84
N ARG A 91 -12.53 -10.05 7.99
CA ARG A 91 -11.79 -9.91 9.26
C ARG A 91 -11.06 -11.19 9.67
N GLU A 92 -11.59 -12.36 9.30
CA GLU A 92 -11.04 -13.68 9.57
C GLU A 92 -9.69 -13.94 8.88
N ARG A 93 -9.40 -13.28 7.74
CA ARG A 93 -8.11 -13.41 7.03
C ARG A 93 -7.01 -12.47 7.55
N ARG A 94 -7.28 -11.64 8.56
CA ARG A 94 -6.27 -10.74 9.16
C ARG A 94 -5.30 -11.45 10.11
N ALA A 95 -5.56 -12.71 10.49
CA ALA A 95 -4.72 -13.46 11.43
C ALA A 95 -3.39 -13.99 10.85
N HIS A 96 -3.17 -13.86 9.53
CA HIS A 96 -2.00 -14.45 8.83
C HIS A 96 -1.09 -13.44 8.13
N LEU A 97 -1.18 -12.14 8.46
CA LEU A 97 -0.36 -11.09 7.83
C LEU A 97 0.56 -10.35 8.81
N TYR A 98 0.94 -11.02 9.90
CA TYR A 98 2.06 -10.61 10.76
C TYR A 98 3.00 -11.79 10.94
#